data_AF-A0A3A4VST3-F1
#
_entry.id   AF-A0A3A4VST3-F1
#
_cell.length_a   1.000
_cell.length_b   1.000
_cell.length_c   1.000
_cell.angle_alpha   90.00
_cell.angle_beta   90.00
_cell.angle_gamma   90.00
#
_symmetry.space_group_name_H-M   'P 1'
#
loop_
_entity.id
_entity.type
_entity.pdbx_description
1 polymer ?
#
loop_
_entity_poly.entity_id
_entity_poly.type
_entity_poly.pdbx_seq_one_letter_code
_entity_poly.pdbx_strand_id
1 'polypeptide(L)'
;MDKIDRRSQRSCQLITEALLDLLMEKKFNEITIQEITDTANVGRATFYLHYRNKEECLMQLLTGGFDSLVAEIDQMTSKKDRNFVEILEKVFQYTCNNRKLFLALLSDNPRPNIMGDLQNYIQEKILRAVPIPRNLDPILNKAISVNLTGSLIAIVLWLLREVPTISPHLAARIFVEFSLNGLRSIDSFSLENAATSKSA
;
A
#
# COMPACT_ATOMS: atom_id res chain seq x y z
N MET A 1 -16.04 -5.52 21.52
CA MET A 1 -14.91 -6.35 21.03
C MET A 1 -14.75 -7.52 21.99
N ASP A 2 -15.07 -8.73 21.55
CA ASP A 2 -15.12 -9.90 22.42
C ASP A 2 -13.73 -10.55 22.61
N LYS A 3 -13.52 -11.34 23.66
CA LYS A 3 -12.20 -11.93 23.99
C LYS A 3 -11.68 -12.87 22.90
N ILE A 4 -12.58 -13.54 22.19
CA ILE A 4 -12.28 -14.44 21.07
C ILE A 4 -11.75 -13.66 19.86
N ASP A 5 -12.31 -12.49 19.59
CA ASP A 5 -11.91 -11.60 18.48
C ASP A 5 -10.47 -11.10 18.68
N ARG A 6 -10.09 -10.72 19.91
CA ARG A 6 -8.70 -10.34 20.23
C ARG A 6 -7.70 -11.47 20.02
N ARG A 7 -8.08 -12.72 20.35
CA ARG A 7 -7.21 -13.88 20.15
C ARG A 7 -7.04 -14.17 18.66
N SER A 8 -8.11 -14.05 17.89
CA SER A 8 -8.10 -14.18 16.43
C SER A 8 -7.15 -13.15 15.79
N GLN A 9 -7.32 -11.86 16.14
CA GLN A 9 -6.48 -10.77 15.64
C GLN A 9 -5.00 -10.96 15.95
N ARG A 10 -4.69 -11.41 17.18
CA ARG A 10 -3.31 -11.70 17.58
C ARG A 10 -2.69 -12.82 16.75
N SER A 11 -3.43 -13.91 16.50
CA SER A 11 -2.95 -15.00 15.65
C SER A 11 -2.71 -14.54 14.21
N CYS A 12 -3.61 -13.73 13.64
CA CYS A 12 -3.40 -13.12 12.32
C CYS A 12 -2.10 -12.31 12.26
N GLN A 13 -1.87 -11.43 13.25
CA GLN A 13 -0.66 -10.60 13.31
C GLN A 13 0.62 -11.44 13.35
N LEU A 14 0.68 -12.42 14.26
CA LEU A 14 1.83 -13.33 14.38
C LEU A 14 2.11 -14.07 13.07
N ILE A 15 1.07 -14.52 12.37
CA ILE A 15 1.22 -15.21 11.08
C ILE A 15 1.75 -14.26 10.00
N THR A 16 1.22 -13.03 9.91
CA THR A 16 1.68 -12.05 8.92
C THR A 16 3.09 -11.54 9.18
N GLU A 17 3.47 -11.38 10.45
CA GLU A 17 4.84 -11.02 10.86
C GLU A 17 5.82 -12.14 10.51
N ALA A 18 5.48 -13.40 10.81
CA ALA A 18 6.29 -14.55 10.42
C ALA A 18 6.47 -14.66 8.89
N LEU A 19 5.43 -14.39 8.10
CA LEU A 19 5.55 -14.35 6.65
C LEU A 19 6.48 -13.22 6.19
N LEU A 20 6.39 -12.04 6.81
CA LEU A 20 7.26 -10.91 6.50
C LEU A 20 8.73 -11.24 6.79
N ASP A 21 9.02 -11.87 7.93
CA ASP A 21 10.37 -12.29 8.30
C ASP A 21 10.94 -13.28 7.28
N LEU A 22 10.16 -14.30 6.90
CA LEU A 22 10.57 -15.28 5.89
C LEU A 22 10.80 -14.64 4.51
N LEU A 23 10.02 -13.62 4.14
CA LEU A 23 10.21 -12.84 2.90
C LEU A 23 11.50 -12.02 2.89
N MET A 24 12.09 -11.74 4.05
CA MET A 24 13.40 -11.09 4.15
C MET A 24 14.56 -12.06 3.91
N GLU A 25 14.32 -13.37 4.03
CA GLU A 25 15.34 -14.41 3.95
C GLU A 25 15.33 -15.16 2.62
N LYS A 26 14.15 -15.38 2.04
CA LYS A 26 13.98 -16.22 0.84
C LYS A 26 12.80 -15.81 -0.01
N LYS A 27 12.73 -16.38 -1.21
CA LYS A 27 11.69 -16.06 -2.19
C LYS A 27 10.33 -16.55 -1.72
N PHE A 28 9.27 -15.79 -1.99
CA PHE A 28 7.91 -16.17 -1.60
C PHE A 28 7.50 -17.59 -2.06
N ASN A 29 7.94 -18.00 -3.24
CA ASN A 29 7.62 -19.32 -3.79
C ASN A 29 8.25 -20.47 -3.01
N GLU A 30 9.38 -20.23 -2.33
CA GLU A 30 10.11 -21.21 -1.50
C GLU A 30 9.52 -21.31 -0.09
N ILE A 31 8.79 -20.29 0.38
CA ILE A 31 8.16 -20.28 1.69
C ILE A 31 7.02 -21.29 1.74
N THR A 32 7.02 -22.15 2.75
CA THR A 32 5.94 -23.12 3.03
C THR A 32 5.04 -22.65 4.18
N ILE A 33 3.80 -23.14 4.20
CA ILE A 33 2.88 -22.89 5.34
C ILE A 33 3.47 -23.42 6.64
N GLN A 34 4.22 -24.53 6.60
CA GLN A 34 4.88 -25.11 7.77
C GLN A 34 5.88 -24.12 8.39
N GLU A 35 6.76 -23.54 7.58
CA GLU A 35 7.74 -22.56 8.05
C GLU A 35 7.08 -21.30 8.62
N ILE A 36 5.99 -20.82 7.98
CA ILE A 36 5.21 -19.70 8.51
C ILE A 36 4.65 -20.05 9.90
N THR A 37 4.06 -21.23 10.06
CA THR A 37 3.46 -21.65 11.33
C THR A 37 4.49 -21.88 12.42
N ASP A 38 5.66 -22.44 12.06
CA ASP A 38 6.76 -22.67 13.00
C ASP A 38 7.36 -21.35 13.47
N THR A 39 7.57 -20.40 12.56
CA THR A 39 8.08 -19.05 12.86
C THR A 39 7.09 -18.26 13.71
N ALA A 40 5.80 -18.34 13.41
CA ALA A 40 4.74 -17.68 14.18
C ALA A 40 4.44 -18.36 15.53
N ASN A 41 5.00 -19.55 15.78
CA ASN A 41 4.70 -20.40 16.94
C ASN A 41 3.18 -20.67 17.09
N VAL A 42 2.52 -21.06 15.98
CA VAL A 42 1.10 -21.44 15.94
C VAL A 42 0.91 -22.79 15.25
N GLY A 43 -0.23 -23.45 15.50
CA GLY A 43 -0.54 -24.69 14.78
C GLY A 43 -1.00 -24.42 13.34
N ARG A 44 -0.78 -25.38 12.43
CA ARG A 44 -1.32 -25.32 11.05
C ARG A 44 -2.83 -25.13 11.00
N ALA A 45 -3.56 -25.73 11.93
CA ALA A 45 -5.00 -25.51 12.04
C ALA A 45 -5.33 -24.03 12.28
N THR A 46 -4.53 -23.33 13.09
CA THR A 46 -4.68 -21.88 13.31
C THR A 46 -4.42 -21.08 12.05
N PHE A 47 -3.41 -21.44 11.25
CA PHE A 47 -3.20 -20.79 9.94
C PHE A 47 -4.45 -20.91 9.06
N TYR A 48 -4.98 -22.11 8.92
CA TYR A 48 -6.16 -22.36 8.07
C TYR A 48 -7.48 -21.79 8.60
N LEU A 49 -7.54 -21.38 9.88
CA LEU A 49 -8.66 -20.58 10.39
C LEU A 49 -8.67 -19.16 9.82
N HIS A 50 -7.52 -18.63 9.41
CA HIS A 50 -7.36 -17.26 8.94
C HIS A 50 -7.15 -17.16 7.44
N TYR A 51 -6.45 -18.13 6.83
CA TYR A 51 -6.02 -18.07 5.44
C TYR A 51 -6.14 -19.43 4.75
N ARG A 52 -6.68 -19.45 3.53
CA ARG A 52 -6.80 -20.66 2.71
C ARG A 52 -5.44 -21.12 2.18
N ASN A 53 -4.53 -20.18 1.94
CA ASN A 53 -3.19 -20.41 1.40
C ASN A 53 -2.23 -19.26 1.76
N LYS A 54 -0.95 -19.38 1.38
CA LYS A 54 0.07 -18.36 1.65
C LYS A 54 -0.13 -17.08 0.84
N GLU A 55 -0.80 -17.16 -0.31
CA GLU A 55 -1.12 -16.03 -1.16
C GLU A 55 -2.16 -15.11 -0.50
N GLU A 56 -3.20 -15.67 0.13
CA GLU A 56 -4.18 -14.91 0.91
C GLU A 56 -3.52 -14.26 2.14
N CYS A 57 -2.62 -14.97 2.80
CA CYS A 57 -1.82 -14.41 3.89
C CYS A 57 -0.94 -13.24 3.42
N LEU A 58 -0.29 -13.37 2.27
CA LEU A 58 0.50 -12.31 1.65
C LEU A 58 -0.37 -11.10 1.28
N MET A 59 -1.55 -11.33 0.71
CA MET A 59 -2.51 -10.26 0.42
C MET A 59 -2.90 -9.53 1.70
N GLN A 60 -3.17 -10.24 2.80
CA GLN A 60 -3.50 -9.63 4.08
C GLN A 60 -2.32 -8.83 4.67
N LEU A 61 -1.09 -9.33 4.56
CA LEU A 61 0.13 -8.61 4.95
C LEU A 61 0.26 -7.30 4.15
N LEU A 62 -0.04 -7.33 2.85
CA LEU A 62 0.06 -6.17 1.99
C LEU A 62 -1.04 -5.14 2.25
N THR A 63 -2.29 -5.58 2.34
CA THR A 63 -3.44 -4.68 2.47
C THR A 63 -3.60 -4.17 3.90
N GLY A 64 -3.27 -4.96 4.92
CA GLY A 64 -3.48 -4.63 6.32
C GLY A 64 -2.73 -3.37 6.78
N GLY A 65 -1.51 -3.14 6.26
CA GLY A 65 -0.78 -1.89 6.49
C GLY A 65 -1.48 -0.68 5.86
N PHE A 66 -1.95 -0.81 4.62
CA PHE A 66 -2.72 0.25 3.97
C PHE A 66 -4.06 0.51 4.65
N ASP A 67 -4.77 -0.53 5.10
CA ASP A 67 -6.02 -0.40 5.84
C ASP A 67 -5.81 0.39 7.14
N SER A 68 -4.73 0.11 7.86
CA SER A 68 -4.38 0.81 9.09
C SER A 68 -4.10 2.29 8.83
N LEU A 69 -3.34 2.61 7.76
CA LEU A 69 -3.09 4.00 7.35
C LEU A 69 -4.37 4.73 6.95
N VAL A 70 -5.23 4.08 6.16
CA VAL A 70 -6.51 4.66 5.75
C VAL A 70 -7.39 4.93 6.96
N ALA A 71 -7.45 4.00 7.92
CA ALA A 71 -8.21 4.19 9.16
C ALA A 71 -7.66 5.35 10.01
N GLU A 72 -6.34 5.50 10.12
CA GLU A 72 -5.70 6.61 10.81
C GLU A 72 -6.06 7.96 10.17
N ILE A 73 -5.96 8.04 8.84
CA ILE A 73 -6.35 9.23 8.07
C ILE A 73 -7.83 9.56 8.26
N ASP A 74 -8.71 8.55 8.20
CA ASP A 74 -10.15 8.72 8.37
C ASP A 74 -10.52 9.26 9.76
N GLN A 75 -9.73 8.95 10.79
CA GLN A 75 -9.92 9.46 12.16
C GLN A 75 -9.41 10.89 12.33
N MET A 76 -8.34 11.27 11.63
CA MET A 76 -7.70 12.58 11.78
C MET A 76 -8.41 13.71 11.04
N THR A 77 -9.18 13.42 9.98
CA THR A 77 -9.67 14.48 9.09
C THR A 77 -11.07 14.19 8.54
N SER A 78 -11.94 15.21 8.61
CA SER A 78 -13.23 15.18 7.93
C SER A 78 -13.02 14.99 6.42
N LYS A 79 -13.94 14.29 5.73
CA LYS A 79 -13.80 14.04 4.28
C LYS A 79 -13.65 15.30 3.43
N LYS A 80 -14.14 16.46 3.91
CA LYS A 80 -14.05 17.74 3.19
C LYS A 80 -12.70 18.44 3.33
N ASP A 81 -11.94 18.13 4.38
CA ASP A 81 -10.70 18.83 4.73
C ASP A 81 -9.44 17.99 4.42
N ARG A 82 -9.60 16.90 3.68
CA ARG A 82 -8.49 15.98 3.38
C ARG A 82 -7.46 16.64 2.48
N ASN A 83 -6.24 16.76 3.00
CA ASN A 83 -5.07 17.08 2.20
C ASN A 83 -4.55 15.80 1.51
N PHE A 84 -4.77 15.68 0.21
CA PHE A 84 -4.34 14.50 -0.56
C PHE A 84 -2.83 14.30 -0.56
N VAL A 85 -2.04 15.37 -0.46
CA VAL A 85 -0.57 15.28 -0.39
C VAL A 85 -0.14 14.57 0.90
N GLU A 86 -0.69 14.98 2.05
CA GLU A 86 -0.36 14.36 3.35
C GLU A 86 -0.76 12.87 3.41
N ILE A 87 -1.92 12.54 2.83
CA ILE A 87 -2.41 11.16 2.74
C ILE A 87 -1.43 10.31 1.92
N LEU A 88 -1.07 10.78 0.73
CA LEU A 88 -0.17 10.05 -0.15
C LEU A 88 1.25 10.00 0.40
N GLU A 89 1.70 11.03 1.11
CA GLU A 89 2.98 11.02 1.80
C GLU A 89 3.04 9.88 2.82
N LYS A 90 1.99 9.68 3.63
CA LYS A 90 1.93 8.52 4.56
C LYS A 90 1.98 7.18 3.83
N VAL A 91 1.26 7.05 2.71
CA VAL A 91 1.28 5.85 1.86
C VAL A 91 2.68 5.58 1.29
N PHE A 92 3.35 6.62 0.82
CA PHE A 92 4.71 6.53 0.27
C PHE A 92 5.76 6.29 1.34
N GLN A 93 5.61 6.89 2.53
CA GLN A 93 6.47 6.64 3.68
C GLN A 93 6.36 5.18 4.13
N TYR A 94 5.14 4.65 4.23
CA TYR A 94 4.94 3.23 4.54
C TYR A 94 5.58 2.32 3.51
N THR A 95 5.42 2.64 2.22
CA THR A 95 6.04 1.87 1.13
C THR A 95 7.57 1.90 1.21
N CYS A 96 8.16 3.05 1.52
CA CYS A 96 9.60 3.19 1.72
C CYS A 96 10.10 2.44 2.96
N ASN A 97 9.37 2.51 4.08
CA ASN A 97 9.72 1.78 5.31
C ASN A 97 9.67 0.26 5.11
N ASN A 98 8.79 -0.21 4.23
CA ASN A 98 8.63 -1.61 3.87
C ASN A 98 9.26 -1.93 2.51
N ARG A 99 10.27 -1.17 2.07
CA ARG A 99 10.86 -1.25 0.73
C ARG A 99 11.26 -2.67 0.32
N LYS A 100 11.86 -3.46 1.22
CA LYS A 100 12.28 -4.83 0.92
C LYS A 100 11.09 -5.74 0.56
N LEU A 101 9.98 -5.65 1.31
CA LEU A 101 8.74 -6.37 1.02
C LEU A 101 8.22 -6.02 -0.38
N PHE A 102 8.09 -4.73 -0.68
CA PHE A 102 7.58 -4.29 -1.98
C PHE A 102 8.51 -4.65 -3.14
N LEU A 103 9.83 -4.60 -2.96
CA LEU A 103 10.78 -5.05 -3.98
C LEU A 103 10.76 -6.56 -4.19
N ALA A 104 10.63 -7.36 -3.13
CA ALA A 104 10.51 -8.81 -3.25
C ALA A 104 9.30 -9.20 -4.12
N LEU A 105 8.16 -8.53 -3.92
CA LEU A 105 6.96 -8.72 -4.73
C LEU A 105 7.13 -8.37 -6.21
N LEU A 106 8.04 -7.44 -6.54
CA LEU A 106 8.31 -7.03 -7.91
C LEU A 106 9.34 -7.91 -8.61
N SER A 107 10.21 -8.54 -7.83
CA SER A 107 11.35 -9.31 -8.33
C SER A 107 10.98 -10.77 -8.58
N ASP A 108 10.15 -11.33 -7.72
CA ASP A 108 9.67 -12.69 -7.84
C ASP A 108 8.21 -12.61 -8.25
N ASN A 109 7.90 -12.73 -9.55
CA ASN A 109 6.53 -12.81 -10.08
C ASN A 109 5.65 -13.62 -9.10
N PRO A 110 4.87 -12.98 -8.21
CA PRO A 110 3.83 -13.72 -7.55
C PRO A 110 2.92 -14.17 -8.70
N ARG A 111 2.29 -15.35 -8.58
CA ARG A 111 1.37 -15.82 -9.64
C ARG A 111 0.51 -14.65 -10.14
N PRO A 112 0.19 -14.57 -11.44
CA PRO A 112 -0.37 -13.37 -12.09
C PRO A 112 -1.53 -12.69 -11.36
N ASN A 113 -2.24 -13.41 -10.47
CA ASN A 113 -3.37 -12.92 -9.71
C ASN A 113 -3.01 -11.95 -8.57
N ILE A 114 -1.90 -12.09 -7.83
CA ILE A 114 -1.64 -11.24 -6.63
C ILE A 114 -1.48 -9.77 -7.00
N MET A 115 -0.75 -9.46 -8.06
CA MET A 115 -0.60 -8.07 -8.52
C MET A 115 -1.92 -7.51 -9.04
N GLY A 116 -2.74 -8.34 -9.69
CA GLY A 116 -4.10 -7.97 -10.09
C GLY A 116 -5.02 -7.71 -8.90
N ASP A 117 -4.94 -8.55 -7.86
CA ASP A 117 -5.72 -8.39 -6.63
C ASP A 117 -5.30 -7.13 -5.87
N LEU A 118 -3.99 -6.84 -5.80
CA LEU A 118 -3.46 -5.61 -5.21
C LEU A 118 -3.89 -4.37 -6.01
N GLN A 119 -3.87 -4.44 -7.35
CA GLN A 119 -4.38 -3.38 -8.21
C GLN A 119 -5.86 -3.12 -7.96
N ASN A 120 -6.68 -4.17 -7.89
CA ASN A 120 -8.12 -4.07 -7.60
C ASN A 120 -8.37 -3.46 -6.23
N TYR A 121 -7.60 -3.88 -5.22
CA TYR A 121 -7.67 -3.33 -3.87
C TYR A 121 -7.35 -1.83 -3.85
N ILE A 122 -6.24 -1.41 -4.49
CA ILE A 122 -5.85 0.01 -4.59
C ILE A 122 -6.94 0.80 -5.33
N GLN A 123 -7.46 0.24 -6.43
CA GLN A 123 -8.50 0.87 -7.23
C GLN A 123 -9.76 1.16 -6.41
N GLU A 124 -10.20 0.20 -5.59
CA GLU A 124 -11.34 0.35 -4.69
C GLU A 124 -11.11 1.48 -3.66
N LYS A 125 -9.91 1.56 -3.08
CA LYS A 125 -9.55 2.61 -2.12
C LYS A 125 -9.54 4.00 -2.77
N ILE A 126 -8.99 4.13 -3.98
CA ILE A 126 -8.97 5.39 -4.74
C ILE A 126 -10.40 5.89 -5.00
N LEU A 127 -11.31 5.01 -5.43
CA LEU A 127 -12.72 5.35 -5.67
C LEU A 127 -13.43 5.89 -4.42
N ARG A 128 -13.01 5.46 -3.23
CA ARG A 128 -13.56 5.93 -1.95
C ARG A 128 -12.91 7.23 -1.47
N ALA A 129 -11.64 7.43 -1.80
CA ALA A 129 -10.83 8.54 -1.29
C ALA A 129 -10.96 9.81 -2.15
N VAL A 130 -11.04 9.67 -3.47
CA VAL A 130 -11.07 10.80 -4.40
C VAL A 130 -12.52 11.29 -4.57
N PRO A 131 -12.79 12.61 -4.46
CA PRO A 131 -14.11 13.19 -4.65
C PRO A 131 -14.46 13.22 -6.14
N ILE A 132 -14.80 12.05 -6.69
CA ILE A 132 -15.25 11.93 -8.07
C ILE A 132 -16.70 12.46 -8.17
N PRO A 133 -17.01 13.34 -9.13
CA PRO A 133 -18.38 13.81 -9.37
C PRO A 133 -19.38 12.66 -9.51
N ARG A 134 -20.52 12.74 -8.82
CA ARG A 134 -21.53 11.65 -8.76
C ARG A 134 -22.23 11.35 -10.09
N ASN A 135 -22.22 12.31 -11.03
CA ASN A 135 -22.93 12.22 -12.31
C ASN A 135 -21.98 12.06 -13.50
N LEU A 136 -20.87 11.35 -13.32
CA LEU A 136 -19.95 11.02 -14.40
C LEU A 136 -20.43 9.79 -15.17
N ASP A 137 -20.16 9.78 -16.47
CA ASP A 137 -20.32 8.60 -17.31
C ASP A 137 -19.55 7.40 -16.71
N PRO A 138 -20.12 6.18 -16.66
CA PRO A 138 -19.47 5.02 -16.07
C PRO A 138 -18.12 4.66 -16.69
N ILE A 139 -17.97 4.83 -18.01
CA ILE A 139 -16.70 4.58 -18.71
C ILE A 139 -15.66 5.59 -18.25
N LEU A 140 -16.04 6.86 -18.13
CA LEU A 140 -15.14 7.91 -17.67
C LEU A 140 -14.74 7.71 -16.21
N ASN A 141 -15.68 7.33 -15.33
CA ASN A 141 -15.37 6.99 -13.94
C ASN A 141 -14.38 5.82 -13.85
N LYS A 142 -14.61 4.76 -14.63
CA LYS A 142 -13.67 3.62 -14.70
C LYS A 142 -12.31 4.06 -15.25
N ALA A 143 -12.26 4.88 -16.30
CA ALA A 143 -11.02 5.36 -16.90
C ALA A 143 -10.18 6.18 -15.91
N ILE A 144 -10.80 7.11 -15.17
CA ILE A 144 -10.14 7.90 -14.11
C ILE A 144 -9.55 6.96 -13.05
N SER A 145 -10.35 6.01 -12.57
CA SER A 145 -9.95 5.08 -11.53
C SER A 145 -8.79 4.17 -11.96
N VAL A 146 -8.82 3.65 -13.20
CA VAL A 146 -7.72 2.86 -13.78
C VAL A 146 -6.47 3.73 -13.95
N ASN A 147 -6.60 4.95 -14.48
CA ASN A 147 -5.47 5.85 -14.69
C ASN A 147 -4.78 6.23 -13.36
N LEU A 148 -5.53 6.61 -12.33
CA LEU A 148 -4.98 6.96 -11.03
C LEU A 148 -4.29 5.76 -10.38
N THR A 149 -4.89 4.56 -10.47
CA THR A 149 -4.29 3.32 -9.94
C THR A 149 -2.97 3.01 -10.62
N GLY A 150 -2.95 3.02 -11.95
CA GLY A 150 -1.73 2.73 -12.73
C GLY A 150 -0.62 3.75 -12.48
N SER A 151 -0.98 5.04 -12.43
CA SER A 151 -0.02 6.13 -12.15
C SER A 151 0.53 6.04 -10.73
N LEU A 152 -0.30 5.66 -9.75
CA LEU A 152 0.13 5.53 -8.35
C LEU A 152 1.14 4.40 -8.21
N ILE A 153 0.86 3.25 -8.83
CA ILE A 153 1.79 2.12 -8.87
C ILE A 153 3.09 2.55 -9.55
N ALA A 154 3.04 3.22 -10.70
CA ALA A 154 4.23 3.69 -11.40
C ALA A 154 5.10 4.61 -10.54
N ILE A 155 4.51 5.57 -9.82
CA ILE A 155 5.23 6.46 -8.90
C ILE A 155 5.82 5.68 -7.72
N VAL A 156 5.11 4.70 -7.16
CA VAL A 156 5.64 3.82 -6.10
C VAL A 156 6.87 3.06 -6.59
N LEU A 157 6.81 2.47 -7.78
CA LEU A 157 7.94 1.71 -8.36
C LEU A 157 9.16 2.60 -8.59
N TRP A 158 8.93 3.80 -9.10
CA TRP A 158 9.97 4.80 -9.30
C TRP A 158 10.57 5.24 -7.97
N LEU A 159 9.74 5.62 -6.99
CA LEU A 159 10.17 6.03 -5.66
C LEU A 159 11.04 4.95 -5.00
N LEU A 160 10.61 3.68 -5.01
CA LEU A 160 11.37 2.58 -4.42
C LEU A 160 12.78 2.41 -5.01
N ARG A 161 13.01 2.84 -6.25
CA ARG A 161 14.32 2.77 -6.91
C ARG A 161 15.21 3.99 -6.62
N GLU A 162 14.59 5.15 -6.36
CA GLU A 162 15.27 6.43 -6.20
C GLU A 162 15.47 6.87 -4.74
N VAL A 163 14.96 6.13 -3.74
CA VAL A 163 15.25 6.42 -2.32
C VAL A 163 16.77 6.38 -2.07
N PRO A 164 17.36 7.38 -1.36
CA PRO A 164 16.69 8.50 -0.67
C PRO A 164 16.64 9.82 -1.45
N THR A 165 17.04 9.85 -2.71
CA THR A 165 17.07 11.06 -3.56
C THR A 165 15.70 11.74 -3.64
N ILE A 166 14.63 10.94 -3.64
CA ILE A 166 13.25 11.42 -3.71
C ILE A 166 12.56 11.12 -2.39
N SER A 167 12.09 12.17 -1.73
CA SER A 167 11.34 12.03 -0.48
C SER A 167 9.89 11.58 -0.76
N PRO A 168 9.26 10.84 0.18
CA PRO A 168 7.84 10.51 0.11
C PRO A 168 6.95 11.75 -0.09
N HIS A 169 7.28 12.85 0.58
CA HIS A 169 6.58 14.13 0.40
C HIS A 169 6.66 14.66 -1.03
N LEU A 170 7.85 14.67 -1.62
CA LEU A 170 8.03 15.17 -2.99
C LEU A 170 7.29 14.27 -4.00
N ALA A 171 7.37 12.96 -3.85
CA ALA A 171 6.62 12.02 -4.68
C ALA A 171 5.10 12.25 -4.57
N ALA A 172 4.59 12.52 -3.37
CA ALA A 172 3.17 12.82 -3.14
C ALA A 172 2.75 14.11 -3.85
N ARG A 173 3.55 15.18 -3.73
CA ARG A 173 3.31 16.45 -4.44
C ARG A 173 3.27 16.25 -5.96
N ILE A 174 4.26 15.54 -6.52
CA ILE A 174 4.32 15.22 -7.95
C ILE A 174 3.06 14.46 -8.37
N PHE A 175 2.69 13.41 -7.64
CA PHE A 175 1.52 12.60 -7.99
C PHE A 175 0.22 13.42 -7.99
N VAL A 176 -0.02 14.21 -6.93
CA VAL A 176 -1.24 15.03 -6.81
C VAL A 176 -1.29 16.08 -7.91
N GLU A 177 -0.18 16.79 -8.14
CA GLU A 177 -0.10 17.85 -9.14
C GLU A 177 -0.44 17.33 -10.54
N PHE A 178 0.24 16.29 -11.00
CA PHE A 178 0.03 15.76 -12.35
C PHE A 178 -1.28 14.99 -12.49
N SER A 179 -1.83 14.44 -11.40
CA SER A 179 -3.15 13.78 -11.42
C SER A 179 -4.30 14.77 -11.54
N LEU A 180 -4.17 15.97 -10.95
CA LEU A 180 -5.24 16.96 -10.95
C LEU A 180 -5.10 17.98 -12.09
N ASN A 181 -3.88 18.42 -12.39
CA ASN A 181 -3.61 19.50 -13.34
C ASN A 181 -2.97 19.03 -14.64
N GLY A 182 -2.48 17.78 -14.69
CA GLY A 182 -1.83 17.21 -15.86
C GLY A 182 -0.52 17.92 -16.22
N LEU A 183 -0.04 17.72 -17.45
CA LEU A 183 1.24 18.28 -17.90
C LEU A 183 1.26 19.81 -18.04
N ARG A 184 0.09 20.45 -18.03
CA ARG A 184 -0.03 21.92 -18.19
C ARG A 184 0.50 22.70 -16.98
N SER A 185 0.63 22.06 -15.82
CA SER A 185 1.13 22.71 -14.62
C SER A 185 2.65 22.64 -14.44
N ILE A 186 3.38 22.09 -15.41
CA ILE A 186 4.84 21.88 -15.31
C ILE A 186 5.59 23.19 -14.99
N ASP A 187 5.23 24.29 -15.66
CA ASP A 187 5.89 25.59 -15.48
C ASP A 187 5.55 26.24 -14.12
N SER A 188 4.42 25.85 -13.52
CA SER A 188 3.97 26.33 -12.21
C SER A 188 4.44 25.45 -11.04
N PHE A 189 4.98 24.26 -11.31
CA PHE A 189 5.38 23.31 -10.29
C PHE A 189 6.83 23.51 -9.86
N SER A 190 7.06 23.83 -8.57
CA SER A 190 8.40 23.97 -8.00
C SER A 190 8.82 22.76 -7.18
N LEU A 191 10.05 22.29 -7.44
CA LEU A 191 10.73 21.22 -6.71
C LEU A 191 11.39 21.70 -5.39
N GLU A 192 11.58 23.01 -5.20
CA GLU A 192 12.55 23.56 -4.23
C GLU A 192 12.14 23.51 -2.75
N ASN A 193 10.88 23.19 -2.40
CA ASN A 193 10.43 23.19 -0.99
C ASN A 193 10.72 21.89 -0.21
N ALA A 194 11.57 20.98 -0.69
CA ALA A 194 11.75 19.64 -0.10
C ALA A 194 13.07 19.41 0.67
N ALA A 195 13.98 20.40 0.74
CA ALA A 195 15.34 20.18 1.26
C ALA A 195 15.76 21.05 2.47
N THR A 196 14.87 21.78 3.12
CA THR A 196 15.22 22.62 4.28
C THR A 196 14.46 22.25 5.55
N SER A 197 14.82 21.12 6.17
CA SER A 197 14.64 20.95 7.62
C SER A 197 15.70 20.02 8.24
N LYS A 198 16.98 20.24 7.90
CA LYS A 198 18.12 19.81 8.74
C LYS A 198 19.23 20.86 8.66
N SER A 199 19.08 21.93 9.43
CA SER A 199 20.18 22.72 10.01
C SER A 199 19.61 23.85 10.88
N ALA A 200 19.42 23.53 12.16
CA ALA A 200 19.55 24.46 13.28
C ALA A 200 19.80 23.62 14.54
#